data_AF-A0A5N7W717-F1
#
_entry.id   AF-A0A5N7W717-F1
#
_cell.length_a   1.000
_cell.length_b   1.000
_cell.length_c   1.000
_cell.angle_alpha   90.00
_cell.angle_beta   90.00
_cell.angle_gamma   90.00
#
_symmetry.space_group_name_H-M   'P 1'
#
loop_
_entity.id
_entity.type
_entity.pdbx_description
1 polymer ?
#
loop_
_entity_poly.entity_id
_entity_poly.type
_entity_poly.pdbx_seq_one_letter_code
_entity_poly.pdbx_strand_id
1 'polypeptide(L)'
;MANEDFESQLRRLVTGLADQEIKAGRGFAYDGGVMHADDVAEVALPSILCIAQDLSRRLGVGDFGYRFEMREPNPVFPLHAIPERPAPRFFEVAPFITEVFDGEVMDCRQDLALLFEAAAKLLRPEFNLDTHTNYTATTVAVSADDAPAPSLGR
;
A
#
# COMPACT_ATOMS: atom_id res chain seq x y z
N MET A 1 4.97 20.07 -10.77
CA MET A 1 5.68 19.56 -11.96
C MET A 1 6.66 18.43 -11.64
N ALA A 2 7.83 18.65 -11.02
CA ALA A 2 8.78 17.53 -10.76
C ALA A 2 8.28 16.49 -9.73
N ASN A 3 7.50 16.93 -8.74
CA ASN A 3 7.02 16.05 -7.66
C ASN A 3 5.84 15.16 -8.09
N GLU A 4 4.97 15.66 -8.97
CA GLU A 4 3.83 14.91 -9.53
C GLU A 4 4.31 13.76 -10.42
N ASP A 5 5.44 13.91 -11.11
CA ASP A 5 6.04 12.85 -11.92
C ASP A 5 6.59 11.71 -11.04
N PHE A 6 7.23 12.04 -9.92
CA PHE A 6 7.79 11.04 -9.00
C PHE A 6 6.69 10.21 -8.31
N GLU A 7 5.68 10.85 -7.72
CA GLU A 7 4.58 10.14 -7.09
C GLU A 7 3.80 9.29 -8.11
N SER A 8 3.63 9.79 -9.34
CA SER A 8 3.04 9.01 -10.43
C SER A 8 3.87 7.77 -10.78
N GLN A 9 5.20 7.86 -10.78
CA GLN A 9 6.08 6.71 -11.00
C GLN A 9 5.94 5.66 -9.88
N LEU A 10 5.88 6.09 -8.62
CA LEU A 10 5.66 5.18 -7.49
C LEU A 10 4.29 4.52 -7.54
N ARG A 11 3.23 5.29 -7.87
CA ARG A 11 1.89 4.74 -8.06
C ARG A 11 1.87 3.70 -9.18
N ARG A 12 2.49 3.97 -10.33
CA ARG A 12 2.62 3.01 -11.43
C ARG A 12 3.36 1.73 -11.03
N LEU A 13 4.41 1.85 -10.22
CA LEU A 13 5.12 0.69 -9.68
C LEU A 13 4.17 -0.18 -8.85
N VAL A 14 3.46 0.40 -7.88
CA VAL A 14 2.54 -0.35 -7.01
C VAL A 14 1.35 -0.92 -7.80
N THR A 15 0.77 -0.17 -8.73
CA THR A 15 -0.27 -0.68 -9.65
C THR A 15 0.25 -1.91 -10.41
N GLY A 16 1.47 -1.83 -10.97
CA GLY A 16 2.05 -2.92 -11.73
C GLY A 16 2.29 -4.18 -10.90
N LEU A 17 2.76 -4.02 -9.67
CA LEU A 17 2.92 -5.13 -8.72
C LEU A 17 1.56 -5.74 -8.36
N ALA A 18 0.57 -4.92 -8.00
CA ALA A 18 -0.77 -5.40 -7.65
C ALA A 18 -1.47 -6.12 -8.83
N ASP A 19 -1.34 -5.60 -10.05
CA ASP A 19 -1.89 -6.21 -11.26
C ASP A 19 -1.28 -7.59 -11.54
N GLN A 20 0.03 -7.77 -11.32
CA GLN A 20 0.68 -9.08 -11.46
C GLN A 20 0.13 -10.11 -10.47
N GLU A 21 -0.07 -9.70 -9.22
CA GLU A 21 -0.59 -10.57 -8.16
C GLU A 21 -2.06 -10.95 -8.40
N ILE A 22 -2.89 -9.98 -8.80
CA ILE A 22 -4.29 -10.21 -9.18
C ILE A 22 -4.37 -11.20 -10.34
N LYS A 23 -3.56 -11.02 -11.39
CA LYS A 23 -3.49 -11.96 -12.54
C LYS A 23 -3.03 -13.36 -12.13
N ALA A 24 -2.24 -13.48 -11.07
CA ALA A 24 -1.82 -14.74 -10.49
C ALA A 24 -2.84 -15.35 -9.51
N GLY A 25 -4.05 -14.77 -9.40
CA GLY A 25 -5.13 -15.24 -8.54
C GLY A 25 -5.01 -14.79 -7.08
N ARG A 26 -4.12 -13.85 -6.77
CA ARG A 26 -3.91 -13.31 -5.42
C ARG A 26 -4.50 -11.90 -5.34
N GLY A 27 -5.82 -11.84 -5.19
CA GLY A 27 -6.56 -10.58 -5.09
C GLY A 27 -6.37 -9.83 -3.77
N PHE A 28 -6.75 -8.56 -3.78
CA PHE A 28 -6.70 -7.64 -2.64
C PHE A 28 -8.12 -7.30 -2.16
N ALA A 29 -8.27 -7.06 -0.86
CA ALA A 29 -9.53 -6.67 -0.25
C ALA A 29 -9.36 -5.55 0.78
N TYR A 30 -10.41 -4.75 0.89
CA TYR A 30 -10.56 -3.67 1.87
C TYR A 30 -12.05 -3.45 2.15
N ASP A 31 -12.42 -3.27 3.42
CA ASP A 31 -13.80 -3.00 3.87
C ASP A 31 -14.85 -3.94 3.26
N GLY A 32 -14.54 -5.24 3.20
CA GLY A 32 -15.46 -6.23 2.65
C GLY A 32 -15.50 -6.31 1.11
N GLY A 33 -14.78 -5.44 0.39
CA GLY A 33 -14.75 -5.36 -1.08
C GLY A 33 -13.44 -5.83 -1.70
N VAL A 34 -13.51 -6.39 -2.91
CA VAL A 34 -12.34 -6.70 -3.75
C VAL A 34 -11.85 -5.41 -4.41
N MET A 35 -10.54 -5.22 -4.47
CA MET A 35 -9.92 -4.00 -5.02
C MET A 35 -9.29 -4.23 -6.39
N HIS A 36 -9.32 -3.20 -7.25
CA HIS A 36 -8.51 -3.17 -8.46
C HIS A 36 -7.09 -2.69 -8.17
N ALA A 37 -6.14 -2.97 -9.06
CA ALA A 37 -4.73 -2.62 -8.88
C ALA A 37 -4.49 -1.12 -8.65
N ASP A 38 -5.23 -0.26 -9.34
CA ASP A 38 -5.13 1.20 -9.17
C ASP A 38 -5.67 1.66 -7.80
N ASP A 39 -6.74 1.02 -7.30
CA ASP A 39 -7.28 1.29 -5.97
C ASP A 39 -6.28 0.85 -4.89
N VAL A 40 -5.65 -0.31 -5.06
CA VAL A 40 -4.58 -0.78 -4.16
C VAL A 40 -3.46 0.25 -4.10
N ALA A 41 -2.99 0.74 -5.26
CA ALA A 41 -1.93 1.72 -5.31
C ALA A 41 -2.33 3.06 -4.68
N GLU A 42 -3.54 3.54 -4.92
CA GLU A 42 -4.03 4.78 -4.32
C GLU A 42 -4.10 4.70 -2.79
N VAL A 43 -4.61 3.59 -2.29
CA VAL A 43 -4.91 3.39 -0.87
C VAL A 43 -3.67 3.01 -0.08
N ALA A 44 -2.83 2.12 -0.61
CA ALA A 44 -1.69 1.57 0.12
C ALA A 44 -0.42 2.43 0.04
N LEU A 45 -0.25 3.26 -1.00
CA LEU A 45 1.01 3.97 -1.25
C LEU A 45 1.52 4.81 -0.06
N PRO A 46 0.70 5.59 0.66
CA PRO A 46 1.17 6.31 1.84
C PRO A 46 1.72 5.40 2.94
N SER A 47 1.05 4.26 3.19
CA SER A 47 1.49 3.24 4.16
C SER A 47 2.78 2.56 3.72
N ILE A 48 2.87 2.20 2.43
CA ILE A 48 4.07 1.59 1.84
C ILE A 48 5.26 2.55 1.97
N LEU A 49 5.10 3.83 1.64
CA LEU A 49 6.14 4.84 1.77
C LEU A 49 6.60 5.01 3.23
N CYS A 50 5.66 4.99 4.17
CA CYS A 50 5.95 5.12 5.59
C CYS A 50 6.84 3.97 6.09
N ILE A 51 6.44 2.74 5.79
CA ILE A 51 7.17 1.54 6.17
C ILE A 51 8.51 1.47 5.43
N ALA A 52 8.54 1.81 4.15
CA ALA A 52 9.77 1.80 3.34
C ALA A 52 10.81 2.79 3.88
N GLN A 53 10.39 4.00 4.28
CA GLN A 53 11.31 4.98 4.86
C GLN A 53 11.80 4.56 6.25
N ASP A 54 10.96 3.92 7.05
CA ASP A 54 11.39 3.32 8.33
C ASP A 54 12.41 2.19 8.12
N LEU A 55 12.16 1.30 7.16
CA LEU A 55 13.11 0.24 6.76
C LEU A 55 14.44 0.82 6.29
N SER A 56 14.42 1.83 5.41
CA SER A 56 15.62 2.53 4.95
C SER A 56 16.41 3.17 6.09
N ARG A 57 15.72 3.77 7.08
CA ARG A 57 16.37 4.33 8.28
C ARG A 57 17.02 3.24 9.14
N ARG A 58 16.34 2.11 9.36
CA ARG A 58 16.89 0.97 10.12
C ARG A 58 18.11 0.35 9.44
N LEU A 59 18.17 0.38 8.11
CA LEU A 59 19.30 -0.12 7.32
C LEU A 59 20.43 0.91 7.14
N GLY A 60 20.28 2.14 7.67
CA GLY A 60 21.31 3.19 7.59
C GLY A 60 21.43 3.87 6.22
N VAL A 61 20.45 3.70 5.33
CA VAL A 61 20.43 4.33 4.00
C VAL A 61 19.93 5.77 4.07
N GLY A 62 19.02 6.06 5.01
CA GLY A 62 18.55 7.41 5.30
C GLY A 62 17.07 7.61 5.03
N ASP A 63 16.69 8.85 4.74
CA ASP A 63 15.30 9.30 4.62
C ASP A 63 14.97 9.65 3.16
N PHE A 64 13.75 9.34 2.70
CA PHE A 64 13.29 9.61 1.33
C PHE A 64 12.73 11.03 1.16
N GLY A 65 12.74 11.86 2.21
CA GLY A 65 12.24 13.22 2.17
C GLY A 65 10.74 13.34 2.38
N TYR A 66 10.08 12.32 2.94
CA TYR A 66 8.67 12.37 3.31
C TYR A 66 8.51 12.56 4.82
N ARG A 67 7.57 13.43 5.19
CA ARG A 67 6.95 13.44 6.51
C ARG A 67 5.61 12.75 6.43
N PHE A 68 5.30 11.96 7.45
CA PHE A 68 4.03 11.27 7.55
C PHE A 68 3.18 11.92 8.64
N GLU A 69 1.89 12.11 8.37
CA GLU A 69 0.96 12.61 9.38
C GLU A 69 -0.41 11.94 9.27
N MET A 70 -1.06 11.83 10.42
CA MET A 70 -2.44 11.36 10.53
C MET A 70 -3.36 12.58 10.49
N ARG A 71 -4.19 12.71 9.46
CA ARG A 71 -5.20 13.78 9.35
C ARG A 71 -6.57 13.30 9.83
N GLU A 72 -7.53 14.23 9.88
CA GLU A 72 -8.94 13.89 10.09
C GLU A 72 -9.38 12.80 9.10
N PRO A 73 -10.30 11.90 9.50
CA PRO A 73 -10.63 10.71 8.73
C PRO A 73 -11.11 11.07 7.32
N ASN A 74 -10.22 10.89 6.35
CA ASN A 74 -10.59 10.73 4.95
C ASN A 74 -11.13 9.29 4.81
N PRO A 75 -12.26 9.04 4.14
CA PRO A 75 -13.02 7.77 4.12
C PRO A 75 -12.28 6.43 3.97
N VAL A 76 -10.98 6.41 3.65
CA VAL A 76 -10.23 5.16 3.47
C VAL A 76 -9.10 5.03 4.49
N PHE A 77 -8.01 5.80 4.38
CA PHE A 77 -6.95 5.83 5.40
C PHE A 77 -6.51 7.26 5.75
N PRO A 78 -6.42 7.63 7.04
CA PRO A 78 -6.01 8.97 7.48
C PRO A 78 -4.50 9.23 7.41
N LEU A 79 -3.69 8.26 6.97
CA LEU A 79 -2.24 8.44 6.83
C LEU A 79 -1.91 9.15 5.52
N HIS A 80 -1.19 10.26 5.62
CA HIS A 80 -0.72 11.02 4.46
C HIS A 80 0.81 11.07 4.41
N ALA A 81 1.36 10.91 3.21
CA ALA A 81 2.77 11.15 2.91
C ALA A 81 2.94 12.57 2.34
N ILE A 82 3.76 13.40 2.99
CA ILE A 82 3.97 14.80 2.65
C ILE A 82 5.43 15.00 2.26
N PRO A 83 5.72 15.41 1.02
CA PRO A 83 7.08 15.68 0.60
C PRO A 83 7.62 16.94 1.29
N GLU A 84 8.74 16.83 2.01
CA GLU A 84 9.42 17.95 2.69
C GLU A 84 10.72 18.38 2.05
N ARG A 85 11.30 17.51 1.22
CA ARG A 85 12.56 17.73 0.51
C ARG A 85 12.34 17.50 -0.99
N PRO A 86 13.30 17.90 -1.85
CA PRO A 86 13.27 17.48 -3.24
C PRO A 86 13.08 15.98 -3.35
N ALA A 87 12.20 15.55 -4.26
CA ALA A 87 11.94 14.14 -4.49
C ALA A 87 13.25 13.37 -4.73
N PRO A 88 13.44 12.23 -4.04
CA PRO A 88 14.55 11.34 -4.34
C PRO A 88 14.38 10.78 -5.76
N ARG A 89 15.44 10.17 -6.28
CA ARG A 89 15.35 9.51 -7.58
C ARG A 89 14.55 8.23 -7.42
N PHE A 90 13.75 7.88 -8.43
CA PHE A 90 12.93 6.66 -8.44
C PHE A 90 13.68 5.40 -7.99
N PHE A 91 14.88 5.18 -8.53
CA PHE A 91 15.68 3.99 -8.21
C PHE A 91 16.22 3.96 -6.77
N GLU A 92 16.20 5.07 -6.04
CA GLU A 92 16.62 5.12 -4.62
C GLU A 92 15.51 4.61 -3.70
N VAL A 93 14.25 4.71 -4.14
CA VAL A 93 13.06 4.36 -3.33
C VAL A 93 12.42 3.06 -3.81
N ALA A 94 12.38 2.81 -5.12
CA ALA A 94 11.70 1.67 -5.72
C ALA A 94 12.05 0.30 -5.11
N PRO A 95 13.33 -0.03 -4.79
CA PRO A 95 13.66 -1.30 -4.16
C PRO A 95 12.98 -1.51 -2.79
N PHE A 96 12.88 -0.45 -1.99
CA PHE A 96 12.20 -0.52 -0.69
C PHE A 96 10.68 -0.63 -0.83
N ILE A 97 10.11 0.02 -1.85
CA ILE A 97 8.69 -0.12 -2.18
C ILE A 97 8.38 -1.57 -2.57
N THR A 98 9.20 -2.18 -3.42
CA THR A 98 9.05 -3.58 -3.82
C THR A 98 9.20 -4.53 -2.62
N GLU A 99 10.20 -4.32 -1.76
CA GLU A 99 10.39 -5.14 -0.55
C GLU A 99 9.18 -5.05 0.40
N VAL A 100 8.68 -3.83 0.66
CA VAL A 100 7.49 -3.64 1.50
C VAL A 100 6.24 -4.20 0.85
N PHE A 101 6.14 -4.13 -0.48
CA PHE A 101 5.04 -4.75 -1.21
C PHE A 101 5.03 -6.27 -0.99
N ASP A 102 6.15 -6.93 -1.25
CA ASP A 102 6.26 -8.39 -1.13
C ASP A 102 6.13 -8.87 0.32
N GLY A 103 6.65 -8.12 1.29
CA GLY A 103 6.66 -8.50 2.70
C GLY A 103 5.39 -8.11 3.47
N GLU A 104 4.91 -6.88 3.34
CA GLU A 104 3.86 -6.34 4.21
C GLU A 104 2.51 -6.26 3.49
N VAL A 105 2.50 -5.79 2.23
CA VAL A 105 1.26 -5.63 1.47
C VAL A 105 0.65 -7.00 1.14
N MET A 106 1.47 -7.97 0.74
CA MET A 106 0.99 -9.32 0.42
C MET A 106 0.48 -10.10 1.62
N ASP A 107 1.11 -9.91 2.79
CA ASP A 107 0.65 -10.46 4.06
C ASP A 107 -0.70 -9.86 4.47
N CYS A 108 -0.90 -8.56 4.21
CA CYS A 108 -2.15 -7.85 4.48
C CYS A 108 -3.16 -7.89 3.34
N ARG A 109 -2.94 -8.62 2.23
CA ARG A 109 -3.77 -8.48 1.01
C ARG A 109 -5.26 -8.76 1.22
N GLN A 110 -5.63 -9.59 2.19
CA GLN A 110 -7.03 -9.93 2.49
C GLN A 110 -7.74 -8.85 3.31
N ASP A 111 -6.98 -7.91 3.87
CA ASP A 111 -7.47 -6.73 4.57
C ASP A 111 -6.37 -5.66 4.63
N LEU A 112 -6.38 -4.73 3.66
CA LEU A 112 -5.39 -3.65 3.61
C LEU A 112 -5.49 -2.66 4.78
N ALA A 113 -6.53 -2.71 5.63
CA ALA A 113 -6.57 -1.91 6.85
C ALA A 113 -5.42 -2.28 7.80
N LEU A 114 -5.01 -3.56 7.81
CA LEU A 114 -3.89 -4.05 8.62
C LEU A 114 -2.55 -3.41 8.21
N LEU A 115 -2.35 -3.18 6.90
CA LEU A 115 -1.17 -2.47 6.39
C LEU A 115 -1.13 -1.04 6.91
N PHE A 116 -2.28 -0.35 6.88
CA PHE A 116 -2.38 0.99 7.44
C PHE A 116 -2.14 1.00 8.95
N GLU A 117 -2.65 0.02 9.70
CA GLU A 117 -2.37 -0.09 11.13
C GLU A 117 -0.87 -0.24 11.41
N ALA A 118 -0.19 -1.09 10.65
CA ALA A 118 1.26 -1.28 10.75
C ALA A 118 2.02 0.03 10.50
N ALA A 119 1.66 0.76 9.43
CA ALA A 119 2.25 2.06 9.14
C ALA A 119 1.93 3.10 10.22
N ALA A 120 0.69 3.17 10.70
CA ALA A 120 0.26 4.11 11.73
C ALA A 120 0.99 3.89 13.07
N LYS A 121 1.30 2.63 13.42
CA LYS A 121 2.09 2.29 14.61
C LYS A 121 3.53 2.84 14.57
N LEU A 122 4.08 3.10 13.38
CA LEU A 122 5.38 3.76 13.25
C LEU A 122 5.33 5.24 13.68
N LEU A 123 4.15 5.88 13.60
CA LEU A 123 3.94 7.25 14.04
C LEU A 123 3.41 7.33 15.47
N ARG A 124 2.50 6.42 15.83
CA ARG A 124 1.79 6.35 17.11
C ARG A 124 1.78 4.88 17.56
N PRO A 125 2.77 4.42 18.36
CA PRO A 125 2.92 3.02 18.74
C PRO A 125 1.66 2.38 19.36
N GLU A 126 0.82 3.18 20.01
CA GLU A 126 -0.45 2.81 20.61
C GLU A 126 -1.64 2.73 19.63
N PHE A 127 -1.44 3.06 18.35
CA PHE A 127 -2.50 3.04 17.36
C PHE A 127 -3.03 1.61 17.13
N ASN A 128 -4.35 1.51 17.03
CA ASN A 128 -5.07 0.28 16.72
C ASN A 128 -6.37 0.64 15.97
N LEU A 129 -6.71 -0.15 14.96
CA LEU A 129 -7.88 0.08 14.09
C LEU A 129 -9.19 0.17 14.90
N ASP A 130 -9.44 -0.80 15.77
CA ASP A 130 -10.69 -0.94 16.51
C ASP A 130 -10.98 0.24 17.43
N THR A 131 -9.92 0.86 17.95
CA THR A 131 -10.00 1.91 18.98
C THR A 131 -9.88 3.33 18.42
N HIS A 132 -9.26 3.48 17.25
CA HIS A 132 -8.92 4.79 16.68
C HIS A 132 -9.58 5.06 15.32
N THR A 133 -10.35 4.11 14.79
CA THR A 133 -11.11 4.24 13.54
C THR A 133 -12.51 3.65 13.69
N ASN A 134 -13.39 3.93 12.73
CA ASN A 134 -14.70 3.26 12.63
C ASN A 134 -14.62 1.92 11.86
N TYR A 135 -13.40 1.41 11.59
CA TYR A 135 -13.21 0.20 10.83
C TYR A 135 -13.72 -1.02 11.61
N THR A 136 -14.52 -1.87 10.96
CA THR A 136 -14.94 -3.16 11.51
C THR A 136 -14.48 -4.25 10.55
N ALA A 137 -13.53 -5.07 10.99
CA ALA A 137 -12.94 -6.12 10.15
C ALA A 137 -14.03 -7.05 9.59
N THR A 138 -14.27 -6.95 8.29
CA THR A 138 -15.17 -7.84 7.57
C THR A 138 -14.32 -8.76 6.72
N THR A 139 -14.10 -10.00 7.20
CA THR A 139 -13.34 -11.01 6.45
C THR A 139 -14.05 -11.36 5.15
N VAL A 140 -13.42 -11.06 4.01
CA VAL A 140 -13.85 -11.53 2.69
C VAL A 140 -13.12 -12.82 2.38
N ALA A 141 -13.85 -13.88 2.02
CA ALA A 141 -13.24 -15.02 1.35
C ALA A 141 -13.00 -14.65 -0.12
N VAL A 142 -11.80 -14.16 -0.45
CA VAL A 142 -11.41 -13.96 -1.86
C VAL A 142 -11.27 -15.34 -2.51
N SER A 143 -12.36 -15.79 -3.14
CA SER A 143 -12.43 -17.08 -3.83
C SER A 143 -11.79 -16.96 -5.21
N ALA A 144 -10.93 -17.91 -5.56
CA ALA A 144 -10.13 -17.92 -6.79
C ALA A 144 -10.91 -18.26 -8.08
N ASP A 145 -12.22 -18.03 -8.14
CA ASP A 145 -13.10 -18.72 -9.10
C ASP A 145 -13.60 -17.85 -10.28
N ASP A 146 -12.86 -16.82 -10.67
CA ASP A 146 -13.18 -16.01 -11.86
C ASP A 146 -12.07 -16.03 -12.93
N ALA A 147 -11.48 -17.20 -13.14
CA ALA A 147 -10.69 -17.46 -14.34
C ALA A 147 -11.65 -17.80 -15.50
N PRO A 148 -11.68 -17.04 -16.62
CA PRO A 148 -12.49 -17.41 -17.76
C PRO A 148 -12.03 -18.77 -18.31
N ALA A 149 -12.97 -19.71 -18.43
CA ALA A 149 -12.72 -21.06 -18.92
C ALA A 149 -11.99 -21.03 -20.28
N PRO A 150 -10.98 -21.90 -20.50
CA PRO A 150 -10.31 -21.97 -21.79
C PRO A 150 -11.31 -22.41 -22.86
N SER A 151 -11.51 -21.57 -23.87
CA SER A 151 -12.28 -21.89 -25.05
C SER A 151 -11.58 -23.03 -25.81
N LEU A 152 -12.14 -24.23 -25.71
CA LEU A 152 -11.78 -25.37 -26.56
C LEU A 152 -12.20 -25.05 -28.00
N GLY A 153 -11.28 -24.47 -28.76
CA GLY A 153 -11.35 -24.37 -30.21
C GLY A 153 -11.19 -25.75 -30.85
N ARG A 154 -12.15 -26.08 -31.71
CA ARG A 154 -12.19 -27.29 -32.55
C ARG A 154 -11.06 -27.36 -33.57
#